data_AF-A0A0G2FZJ7-F1
#
_entry.id   AF-A0A0G2FZJ7-F1
#
_cell.length_a   1.000
_cell.length_b   1.000
_cell.length_c   1.000
_cell.angle_alpha   90.00
_cell.angle_beta   90.00
_cell.angle_gamma   90.00
#
_symmetry.space_group_name_H-M   'P 1'
#
loop_
_entity.id
_entity.type
_entity.pdbx_description
1 polymer ?
#
loop_
_entity_poly.entity_id
_entity_poly.type
_entity_poly.pdbx_seq_one_letter_code
_entity_poly.pdbx_strand_id
1 'polypeptide(L)'
;MDTLLTAEVAANSPRYRRRSSTFIDAIHDLPEKEEMAPAQLYSTESGRLFHSGRIVIATVGLPARGKTHISVAVARYLRWLGVKTHVFHLGDYRRATMGPGRDVPQDYFYVNASPSSVLLRNKILKKCREDIYHFLEHENGQVAIYDAVNAIGAGRAALAREFAKRQIQTLFIESQCTDEKIIEENVRSVKISSPDYVGWSDEDAIKDYLQRISARIPHFETMEEPDLHWVKMVNAGERVIVNSCNFGYLSQRIVFYLLNLHIKSRHTYFARAGTTREEDSYKADASLSPEGEDYAQKMIQTLLKHREEERKALHEQGSPSAQLKPLTVWTSTRRRTVETSNPLADTGYRVRQRSQMSQLHPGVCEKMTESQIRRKFPDEVAKHEADPYHHRYPRAESYHDLAVRLEPIILELEREQNDLLIIAHESVLRVLYGYLMACNATDIPKLDFPRDEIIEI
;
A
#
# COMPACT_ATOMS: atom_id res chain seq x y z
N MET A 1 12.74 48.38 -2.87
CA MET A 1 13.29 47.41 -3.85
C MET A 1 13.35 46.02 -3.22
N ASP A 2 12.24 45.51 -2.65
CA ASP A 2 12.24 44.23 -1.90
C ASP A 2 11.10 43.27 -2.29
N THR A 3 10.38 43.58 -3.37
CA THR A 3 9.31 42.72 -3.90
C THR A 3 9.79 41.71 -4.95
N LEU A 4 11.01 41.85 -5.46
CA LEU A 4 11.60 40.94 -6.45
C LEU A 4 12.41 39.80 -5.81
N LEU A 5 13.04 40.04 -4.66
CA LEU A 5 13.81 39.03 -3.92
C LEU A 5 12.94 37.92 -3.29
N THR A 6 11.68 38.21 -2.96
CA THR A 6 10.74 37.20 -2.43
C THR A 6 10.14 36.31 -3.53
N ALA A 7 10.04 36.81 -4.77
CA ALA A 7 9.57 36.03 -5.91
C ALA A 7 10.65 35.06 -6.44
N GLU A 8 11.92 35.46 -6.44
CA GLU A 8 13.03 34.60 -6.89
C GLU A 8 13.36 33.46 -5.90
N VAL A 9 13.14 33.65 -4.60
CA VAL A 9 13.30 32.57 -3.59
C VAL A 9 12.16 31.55 -3.66
N ALA A 10 10.96 31.98 -4.08
CA ALA A 10 9.84 31.07 -4.36
C ALA A 10 10.03 30.28 -5.67
N ALA A 11 10.66 30.90 -6.68
CA ALA A 11 10.94 30.25 -7.97
C ALA A 11 12.11 29.23 -7.92
N ASN A 12 13.09 29.44 -7.03
CA ASN A 12 14.31 28.61 -6.93
C ASN A 12 14.33 27.63 -5.75
N SER A 13 13.21 27.44 -5.05
CA SER A 13 13.12 26.37 -4.05
C SER A 13 12.98 25.03 -4.78
N PRO A 14 13.94 24.09 -4.68
CA PRO A 14 13.78 22.79 -5.31
C PRO A 14 12.49 22.16 -4.79
N ARG A 15 11.53 21.91 -5.69
CA ARG A 15 10.35 21.09 -5.41
C ARG A 15 10.88 19.82 -4.77
N TYR A 16 10.59 19.62 -3.48
CA TYR A 16 11.21 18.56 -2.72
C TYR A 16 10.53 17.24 -3.08
N ARG A 17 10.97 16.65 -4.20
CA ARG A 17 10.56 15.35 -4.72
C ARG A 17 11.69 14.37 -4.37
N ARG A 18 11.72 13.90 -3.12
CA ARG A 18 12.69 12.88 -2.73
C ARG A 18 12.06 11.50 -2.89
N ARG A 19 12.80 10.58 -3.52
CA ARG A 19 12.56 9.13 -3.37
C ARG A 19 12.87 8.71 -1.93
N SER A 20 11.93 8.03 -1.28
CA SER A 20 12.16 7.56 0.10
C SER A 20 13.33 6.60 0.13
N SER A 21 14.19 6.70 1.16
CA SER A 21 15.32 5.80 1.38
C SER A 21 14.95 4.48 2.05
N THR A 22 13.67 4.13 2.07
CA THR A 22 13.21 2.78 2.38
C THR A 22 13.26 1.99 1.08
N PHE A 23 14.21 1.07 0.97
CA PHE A 23 14.02 -0.08 0.09
C PHE A 23 12.62 -0.64 0.38
N ILE A 24 11.84 -0.97 -0.67
CA ILE A 24 10.52 -1.62 -0.67
C ILE A 24 9.34 -0.66 -0.98
N ASP A 25 8.79 -0.84 -2.18
CA ASP A 25 7.57 -0.28 -2.81
C ASP A 25 7.64 1.13 -3.46
N ALA A 26 6.92 1.28 -4.58
CA ALA A 26 6.90 2.52 -5.39
C ALA A 26 5.90 3.58 -4.86
N ILE A 27 5.27 3.35 -3.70
CA ILE A 27 4.15 4.20 -3.25
C ILE A 27 4.61 5.58 -2.78
N HIS A 28 5.84 5.66 -2.29
CA HIS A 28 6.44 6.87 -1.74
C HIS A 28 6.99 7.80 -2.82
N ASP A 29 7.20 7.28 -4.03
CA ASP A 29 7.70 8.05 -5.15
C ASP A 29 6.53 8.74 -5.87
N LEU A 30 6.70 10.02 -6.20
CA LEU A 30 5.86 10.68 -7.19
C LEU A 30 6.34 10.22 -8.56
N PRO A 31 5.48 9.60 -9.38
CA PRO A 31 5.90 9.13 -10.68
C PRO A 31 6.35 10.31 -11.56
N GLU A 32 7.48 10.15 -12.24
CA GLU A 32 8.06 11.19 -13.11
C GLU A 32 7.21 11.43 -14.36
N LYS A 33 6.39 10.45 -14.73
CA LYS A 33 5.37 10.52 -15.79
C LYS A 33 3.97 10.33 -15.20
N GLU A 34 2.96 10.74 -15.95
CA GLU A 34 1.57 10.42 -15.59
C GLU A 34 1.38 8.90 -15.69
N GLU A 35 1.52 8.22 -14.55
CA GLU A 35 1.41 6.77 -14.48
C GLU A 35 -0.06 6.39 -14.37
N MET A 36 -0.50 5.55 -15.32
CA MET A 36 -1.84 5.00 -15.34
C MET A 36 -1.98 3.99 -14.20
N ALA A 37 -2.98 4.23 -13.36
CA ALA A 37 -3.40 3.28 -12.33
C ALA A 37 -3.80 1.93 -12.94
N PRO A 38 -3.73 0.82 -12.19
CA PRO A 38 -4.20 -0.48 -12.69
C PRO A 38 -5.73 -0.52 -12.94
N ALA A 39 -6.57 -0.42 -11.91
CA ALA A 39 -8.01 -0.69 -12.08
C ALA A 39 -8.83 0.48 -12.62
N GLN A 40 -8.34 1.72 -12.47
CA GLN A 40 -8.88 2.93 -13.13
C GLN A 40 -10.40 3.16 -13.01
N LEU A 41 -11.08 2.53 -12.04
CA LEU A 41 -12.52 2.65 -11.80
C LEU A 41 -13.00 4.10 -11.70
N TYR A 42 -12.12 4.98 -11.24
CA TYR A 42 -12.38 6.39 -11.03
C TYR A 42 -11.45 7.31 -11.83
N SER A 43 -10.71 6.75 -12.79
CA SER A 43 -9.94 7.56 -13.73
C SER A 43 -10.90 8.36 -14.60
N THR A 44 -10.64 9.65 -14.74
CA THR A 44 -11.41 10.54 -15.61
C THR A 44 -10.44 11.37 -16.44
N GLU A 45 -10.87 11.88 -17.59
CA GLU A 45 -10.04 12.81 -18.38
C GLU A 45 -9.63 14.05 -17.58
N SER A 46 -10.45 14.46 -16.61
CA SER A 46 -10.13 15.57 -15.70
C SER A 46 -9.17 15.20 -14.55
N GLY A 47 -8.86 13.91 -14.38
CA GLY A 47 -8.08 13.37 -13.27
C GLY A 47 -8.81 13.37 -11.91
N ARG A 48 -10.09 13.75 -11.88
CA ARG A 48 -10.90 13.89 -10.65
C ARG A 48 -12.29 13.27 -10.79
N LEU A 49 -12.73 12.55 -9.76
CA LEU A 49 -14.16 12.27 -9.61
C LEU A 49 -14.92 13.56 -9.30
N PHE A 50 -15.60 14.12 -10.31
CA PHE A 50 -16.30 15.40 -10.23
C PHE A 50 -17.17 15.57 -8.98
N HIS A 51 -17.87 14.52 -8.57
CA HIS A 51 -18.79 14.52 -7.43
C HIS A 51 -18.13 14.42 -6.04
N SER A 52 -16.84 14.04 -5.96
CA SER A 52 -16.14 13.82 -4.69
C SER A 52 -15.27 14.99 -4.24
N GLY A 53 -15.05 15.99 -5.10
CA GLY A 53 -14.23 17.16 -4.77
C GLY A 53 -12.78 16.81 -4.41
N ARG A 54 -12.11 17.73 -3.69
CA ARG A 54 -10.74 17.58 -3.18
C ARG A 54 -10.79 17.18 -1.71
N ILE A 55 -10.00 16.18 -1.32
CA ILE A 55 -10.00 15.63 0.03
C ILE A 55 -8.57 15.67 0.60
N VAL A 56 -8.46 16.12 1.85
CA VAL A 56 -7.27 15.89 2.68
C VAL A 56 -7.61 14.83 3.72
N ILE A 57 -6.82 13.77 3.74
CA ILE A 57 -6.85 12.77 4.81
C ILE A 57 -5.76 13.14 5.81
N ALA A 58 -6.13 13.55 7.01
CA ALA A 58 -5.18 13.90 8.07
C ALA A 58 -5.05 12.76 9.07
N THR A 59 -3.88 12.15 9.20
CA THR A 59 -3.68 11.10 10.22
C THR A 59 -3.59 11.71 11.62
N VAL A 60 -4.08 10.98 12.61
CA VAL A 60 -4.07 11.37 14.02
C VAL A 60 -3.53 10.20 14.83
N GLY A 61 -2.68 10.46 15.81
CA GLY A 61 -2.17 9.41 16.69
C GLY A 61 -0.71 9.57 17.08
N LEU A 62 -0.37 8.98 18.23
CA LEU A 62 0.99 8.97 18.75
C LEU A 62 1.99 8.27 17.80
N PRO A 63 3.30 8.52 17.94
CA PRO A 63 4.33 7.78 17.19
C PRO A 63 4.22 6.26 17.40
N ALA A 64 4.64 5.48 16.39
CA ALA A 64 4.56 4.00 16.34
C ALA A 64 3.17 3.36 16.55
N ARG A 65 2.09 4.10 16.26
CA ARG A 65 0.73 3.54 16.25
C ARG A 65 0.24 3.15 14.85
N GLY A 66 1.13 2.97 13.86
CA GLY A 66 0.73 2.50 12.52
C GLY A 66 0.15 3.54 11.55
N LYS A 67 0.24 4.85 11.87
CA LYS A 67 -0.26 5.93 10.97
C LYS A 67 0.33 5.89 9.56
N THR A 68 1.64 5.70 9.46
CA THR A 68 2.35 5.65 8.17
C THR A 68 1.92 4.43 7.37
N HIS A 69 1.76 3.26 8.02
CA HIS A 69 1.21 2.07 7.38
C HIS A 69 -0.20 2.30 6.81
N ILE A 70 -1.09 2.91 7.60
CA ILE A 70 -2.44 3.26 7.14
C ILE A 70 -2.38 4.25 5.96
N SER A 71 -1.51 5.26 6.04
CA SER A 71 -1.35 6.26 4.99
C SER A 71 -0.92 5.63 3.67
N VAL A 72 0.06 4.72 3.72
CA VAL A 72 0.58 3.99 2.57
C VAL A 72 -0.47 3.04 1.98
N ALA A 73 -1.12 2.24 2.83
CA ALA A 73 -2.15 1.30 2.39
C ALA A 73 -3.33 2.02 1.71
N VAL A 74 -3.83 3.10 2.32
CA VAL A 74 -4.90 3.93 1.73
C VAL A 74 -4.43 4.58 0.43
N ALA A 75 -3.20 5.10 0.37
CA ALA A 75 -2.65 5.65 -0.87
C ALA A 75 -2.60 4.62 -1.99
N ARG A 76 -2.12 3.41 -1.69
CA ARG A 76 -1.99 2.29 -2.63
C ARG A 76 -3.35 1.87 -3.18
N TYR A 77 -4.34 1.70 -2.31
CA TYR A 77 -5.70 1.37 -2.73
C TYR A 77 -6.34 2.47 -3.57
N LEU A 78 -6.24 3.74 -3.15
CA LEU A 78 -6.81 4.85 -3.91
C LEU A 78 -6.14 5.03 -5.27
N ARG A 79 -4.81 4.92 -5.34
CA ARG A 79 -4.08 4.94 -6.62
C ARG A 79 -4.49 3.77 -7.49
N TRP A 80 -4.64 2.57 -6.93
CA TRP A 80 -5.09 1.40 -7.66
C TRP A 80 -6.45 1.61 -8.33
N LEU A 81 -7.39 2.27 -7.63
CA LEU A 81 -8.70 2.66 -8.15
C LEU A 81 -8.68 3.78 -9.21
N GLY A 82 -7.51 4.39 -9.48
CA GLY A 82 -7.39 5.53 -10.39
C GLY A 82 -7.58 6.90 -9.75
N VAL A 83 -7.59 7.00 -8.42
CA VAL A 83 -7.69 8.28 -7.71
C VAL A 83 -6.29 8.88 -7.52
N LYS A 84 -6.05 10.06 -8.09
CA LYS A 84 -4.77 10.77 -7.98
C LYS A 84 -4.49 11.16 -6.52
N THR A 85 -3.64 10.37 -5.87
CA THR A 85 -3.40 10.42 -4.42
C THR A 85 -1.92 10.55 -4.09
N HIS A 86 -1.56 11.44 -3.16
CA HIS A 86 -0.18 11.58 -2.69
C HIS A 86 -0.07 11.67 -1.17
N VAL A 87 1.02 11.13 -0.61
CA VAL A 87 1.27 11.10 0.83
C VAL A 87 2.34 12.13 1.19
N PHE A 88 2.02 13.00 2.14
CA PHE A 88 2.86 14.07 2.62
C PHE A 88 3.31 13.75 4.06
N HIS A 89 4.44 13.05 4.20
CA HIS A 89 4.99 12.72 5.51
C HIS A 89 5.69 13.92 6.13
N LEU A 90 5.15 14.46 7.23
CA LEU A 90 5.75 15.64 7.90
C LEU A 90 7.20 15.39 8.35
N GLY A 91 7.56 14.13 8.64
CA GLY A 91 8.93 13.72 8.96
C GLY A 91 9.93 14.00 7.83
N ASP A 92 9.52 13.83 6.57
CA ASP A 92 10.38 14.12 5.41
C ASP A 92 10.65 15.60 5.26
N TYR A 93 9.63 16.44 5.44
CA TYR A 93 9.78 17.89 5.41
C TYR A 93 10.70 18.39 6.53
N ARG A 94 10.64 17.78 7.71
CA ARG A 94 11.57 18.07 8.81
C ARG A 94 13.00 17.72 8.40
N ARG A 95 13.25 16.49 7.94
CA ARG A 95 14.59 16.05 7.50
C ARG A 95 15.14 16.94 6.38
N ALA A 96 14.32 17.29 5.40
CA ALA A 96 14.66 18.18 4.29
C ALA A 96 15.10 19.57 4.77
N THR A 97 14.40 20.11 5.76
CA THR A 97 14.64 21.46 6.28
C THR A 97 15.89 21.52 7.15
N MET A 98 16.21 20.44 7.86
CA MET A 98 17.42 20.32 8.66
C MET A 98 18.68 20.16 7.79
N GLY A 99 18.57 19.43 6.68
CA GLY A 99 19.70 19.06 5.84
C GLY A 99 20.42 17.78 6.34
N PRO A 100 21.24 17.15 5.49
CA PRO A 100 21.92 15.90 5.83
C PRO A 100 22.89 16.08 7.01
N GLY A 101 22.88 15.13 7.95
CA GLY A 101 23.82 15.08 9.07
C GLY A 101 23.62 16.13 10.17
N ARG A 102 22.49 16.87 10.17
CA ARG A 102 22.15 17.79 11.27
C ARG A 102 21.14 17.16 12.22
N ASP A 103 21.49 17.15 13.49
CA ASP A 103 20.60 16.69 14.55
C ASP A 103 19.40 17.63 14.71
N VAL A 104 18.23 17.02 14.87
CA VAL A 104 17.01 17.74 15.25
C VAL A 104 17.23 18.35 16.64
N PRO A 105 16.84 19.63 16.88
CA PRO A 105 16.94 20.22 18.21
C PRO A 105 16.32 19.30 19.27
N GLN A 106 16.98 19.12 20.41
CA GLN A 106 16.51 18.19 21.44
C GLN A 106 15.08 18.52 21.89
N ASP A 107 14.74 19.81 21.94
CA ASP A 107 13.41 20.28 22.32
C ASP A 107 12.37 20.25 21.19
N TYR A 108 12.74 19.84 19.98
CA TYR A 108 11.87 19.83 18.81
C TYR A 108 10.65 18.91 18.96
N PHE A 109 10.65 17.96 19.87
CA PHE A 109 9.50 17.07 20.07
C PHE A 109 8.64 17.40 21.29
N TYR A 110 9.10 18.31 22.17
CA TYR A 110 8.43 18.64 23.43
C TYR A 110 7.43 19.80 23.32
N VAL A 111 6.45 19.86 24.22
CA VAL A 111 5.42 20.92 24.19
C VAL A 111 6.00 22.26 24.64
N ASN A 112 6.89 22.26 25.62
CA ASN A 112 7.60 23.43 26.15
C ASN A 112 8.89 23.76 25.36
N ALA A 113 8.80 23.70 24.03
CA ALA A 113 9.96 23.98 23.18
C ALA A 113 10.31 25.47 23.12
N SER A 114 11.58 25.75 22.86
CA SER A 114 12.10 27.10 22.63
C SER A 114 11.36 27.81 21.49
N PRO A 115 11.31 29.15 21.50
CA PRO A 115 10.75 29.93 20.39
C PRO A 115 11.37 29.56 19.03
N SER A 116 12.67 29.27 18.98
CA SER A 116 13.36 28.79 17.79
C SER A 116 12.79 27.47 17.26
N SER A 117 12.56 26.49 18.13
CA SER A 117 12.01 25.18 17.75
C SER A 117 10.54 25.29 17.34
N VAL A 118 9.77 26.18 17.96
CA VAL A 118 8.39 26.49 17.53
C VAL A 118 8.37 27.14 16.15
N LEU A 119 9.24 28.13 15.90
CA LEU A 119 9.37 28.77 14.58
C LEU A 119 9.78 27.77 13.50
N LEU A 120 10.71 26.86 13.81
CA LEU A 120 11.13 25.80 12.91
C LEU A 120 9.96 24.85 12.56
N ARG A 121 9.19 24.39 13.56
CA ARG A 121 7.99 23.57 13.33
C ARG A 121 6.98 24.29 12.43
N ASN A 122 6.72 25.57 12.69
CA ASN A 122 5.79 26.36 11.89
C ASN A 122 6.25 26.53 10.44
N LYS A 123 7.56 26.73 10.23
CA LYS A 123 8.15 26.77 8.88
C LYS A 123 7.95 25.44 8.13
N ILE A 124 8.21 24.32 8.78
CA ILE A 124 8.05 22.97 8.21
C ILE A 124 6.58 22.69 7.88
N LEU A 125 5.67 22.99 8.81
CA LEU A 125 4.23 22.84 8.63
C LEU A 125 3.72 23.67 7.46
N LYS A 126 4.13 24.93 7.37
CA LYS A 126 3.75 25.84 6.29
C LYS A 126 4.18 25.28 4.93
N LYS A 127 5.43 24.85 4.81
CA LYS A 127 5.95 24.26 3.56
C LYS A 127 5.15 23.03 3.13
N CYS A 128 4.90 22.10 4.06
CA CYS A 128 4.11 20.89 3.77
C CYS A 128 2.68 21.23 3.31
N ARG A 129 2.03 22.21 3.94
CA ARG A 129 0.69 22.66 3.52
C ARG A 129 0.68 23.32 2.15
N GLU A 130 1.68 24.14 1.84
CA GLU A 130 1.84 24.77 0.52
C GLU A 130 1.96 23.71 -0.59
N ASP A 131 2.73 22.65 -0.35
CA ASP A 131 2.87 21.54 -1.30
C ASP A 131 1.56 20.71 -1.43
N ILE A 132 0.81 20.52 -0.33
CA ILE A 132 -0.54 19.93 -0.38
C ILE A 132 -1.48 20.78 -1.25
N TYR A 133 -1.49 22.10 -1.07
CA TYR A 133 -2.31 23.00 -1.88
C TYR A 133 -1.90 22.95 -3.35
N HIS A 134 -0.59 23.00 -3.63
CA HIS A 134 -0.08 22.92 -5.00
C HIS A 134 -0.51 21.62 -5.69
N PHE A 135 -0.38 20.48 -5.02
CA PHE A 135 -0.83 19.19 -5.56
C PHE A 135 -2.33 19.18 -5.86
N LEU A 136 -3.16 19.61 -4.91
CA LEU A 136 -4.62 19.59 -5.05
C LEU A 136 -5.15 20.64 -6.02
N GLU A 137 -4.50 21.80 -6.15
CA GLU A 137 -4.98 22.94 -6.95
C GLU A 137 -4.37 22.98 -8.36
N HIS A 138 -3.09 22.63 -8.50
CA HIS A 138 -2.33 22.83 -9.74
C HIS A 138 -1.89 21.53 -10.42
N GLU A 139 -1.80 20.41 -9.71
CA GLU A 139 -1.39 19.12 -10.29
C GLU A 139 -2.57 18.17 -10.56
N ASN A 140 -3.80 18.67 -10.56
CA ASN A 140 -5.04 17.87 -10.65
C ASN A 140 -5.14 16.76 -9.59
N GLY A 141 -4.45 16.90 -8.46
CA GLY A 141 -4.56 15.98 -7.33
C GLY A 141 -5.98 15.95 -6.78
N GLN A 142 -6.41 14.77 -6.29
CA GLN A 142 -7.74 14.59 -5.71
C GLN A 142 -7.68 14.31 -4.21
N VAL A 143 -6.76 13.44 -3.76
CA VAL A 143 -6.61 13.08 -2.35
C VAL A 143 -5.19 13.35 -1.87
N ALA A 144 -5.02 14.20 -0.87
CA ALA A 144 -3.73 14.41 -0.20
C ALA A 144 -3.77 13.78 1.20
N ILE A 145 -2.82 12.88 1.48
CA ILE A 145 -2.72 12.25 2.80
C ILE A 145 -1.66 13.00 3.60
N TYR A 146 -2.11 13.79 4.56
CA TYR A 146 -1.26 14.54 5.48
C TYR A 146 -0.88 13.67 6.68
N ASP A 147 0.29 13.03 6.60
CA ASP A 147 0.78 12.12 7.64
C ASP A 147 1.53 12.89 8.74
N ALA A 148 0.83 13.13 9.84
CA ALA A 148 1.30 13.88 11.00
C ALA A 148 0.67 13.34 12.29
N VAL A 149 1.03 13.91 13.44
CA VAL A 149 0.49 13.46 14.74
C VAL A 149 -0.87 14.09 15.04
N ASN A 150 -1.08 15.36 14.65
CA ASN A 150 -2.33 16.10 14.82
C ASN A 150 -2.98 15.93 16.21
N ALA A 151 -2.17 16.19 17.26
CA ALA A 151 -2.44 15.76 18.65
C ALA A 151 -3.61 16.47 19.36
N ILE A 152 -3.91 17.73 19.02
CA ILE A 152 -4.81 18.59 19.79
C ILE A 152 -6.07 18.89 18.98
N GLY A 153 -7.24 18.78 19.58
CA GLY A 153 -8.53 18.95 18.91
C GLY A 153 -8.78 20.35 18.38
N ALA A 154 -8.42 21.39 19.15
CA ALA A 154 -8.47 22.77 18.65
C ALA A 154 -7.63 22.97 17.37
N GLY A 155 -6.47 22.29 17.29
CA GLY A 155 -5.61 22.29 16.11
C GLY A 155 -6.26 21.59 14.91
N ARG A 156 -6.95 20.47 15.15
CA ARG A 156 -7.69 19.73 14.11
C ARG A 156 -8.87 20.53 13.56
N ALA A 157 -9.65 21.18 14.44
CA ALA A 157 -10.73 22.07 14.03
C ALA A 157 -10.23 23.30 13.26
N ALA A 158 -9.09 23.88 13.64
CA ALA A 158 -8.45 24.95 12.89
C ALA A 158 -7.99 24.47 11.50
N LEU A 159 -7.37 23.28 11.43
CA LEU A 159 -6.91 22.68 10.18
C LEU A 159 -8.07 22.41 9.21
N ALA A 160 -9.17 21.82 9.70
CA ALA A 160 -10.36 21.56 8.90
C ALA A 160 -10.97 22.87 8.35
N ARG A 161 -11.06 23.92 9.18
CA ARG A 161 -11.52 25.25 8.73
C ARG A 161 -10.60 25.88 7.70
N GLU A 162 -9.29 25.69 7.83
CA GLU A 162 -8.30 26.19 6.87
C GLU A 162 -8.49 25.54 5.49
N PHE A 163 -8.63 24.21 5.43
CA PHE A 163 -8.91 23.49 4.19
C PHE A 163 -10.28 23.84 3.60
N ALA A 164 -11.31 23.99 4.44
CA ALA A 164 -12.65 24.35 4.00
C ALA A 164 -12.71 25.71 3.26
N LYS A 165 -11.88 26.69 3.66
CA LYS A 165 -11.77 27.99 2.95
C LYS A 165 -11.35 27.84 1.48
N ARG A 166 -10.66 26.75 1.14
CA ARG A 166 -10.22 26.41 -0.22
C ARG A 166 -11.11 25.34 -0.88
N GLN A 167 -12.28 25.05 -0.30
CA GLN A 167 -13.20 24.00 -0.74
C GLN A 167 -12.57 22.59 -0.74
N ILE A 168 -11.69 22.34 0.22
CA ILE A 168 -11.06 21.04 0.44
C ILE A 168 -11.74 20.39 1.64
N GLN A 169 -12.28 19.18 1.44
CA GLN A 169 -12.88 18.38 2.52
C GLN A 169 -11.77 17.75 3.36
N THR A 170 -11.98 17.63 4.68
CA THR A 170 -11.01 17.00 5.59
C THR A 170 -11.62 15.76 6.21
N LEU A 171 -10.90 14.63 6.10
CA LEU A 171 -11.19 13.38 6.79
C LEU A 171 -10.04 13.07 7.74
N PHE A 172 -10.32 12.89 9.03
CA PHE A 172 -9.30 12.45 9.98
C PHE A 172 -9.30 10.93 10.12
N ILE A 173 -8.12 10.33 10.17
CA ILE A 173 -7.96 8.90 10.50
C ILE A 173 -7.08 8.80 11.75
N GLU A 174 -7.69 8.51 12.89
CA GLU A 174 -6.97 8.24 14.12
C GLU A 174 -6.56 6.77 14.19
N SER A 175 -5.27 6.54 14.43
CA SER A 175 -4.76 5.23 14.77
C SER A 175 -4.45 5.16 16.26
N GLN A 176 -5.33 4.49 16.99
CA GLN A 176 -5.21 4.21 18.42
C GLN A 176 -4.78 2.76 18.59
N CYS A 177 -3.69 2.52 19.31
CA CYS A 177 -3.25 1.17 19.65
C CYS A 177 -2.85 1.20 21.12
N THR A 178 -3.35 0.27 21.92
CA THR A 178 -2.98 0.11 23.35
C THR A 178 -2.27 -1.22 23.60
N ASP A 179 -2.23 -2.11 22.62
CA ASP A 179 -1.52 -3.40 22.71
C ASP A 179 0.00 -3.19 22.70
N GLU A 180 0.64 -3.53 23.82
CA GLU A 180 2.09 -3.42 24.03
C GLU A 180 2.90 -4.19 22.99
N LYS A 181 2.44 -5.37 22.57
CA LYS A 181 3.16 -6.19 21.58
C LYS A 181 3.21 -5.52 20.22
N ILE A 182 2.07 -4.99 19.77
CA ILE A 182 1.97 -4.27 18.49
C ILE A 182 2.82 -3.00 18.54
N ILE A 183 2.84 -2.29 19.67
CA ILE A 183 3.68 -1.11 19.86
C ILE A 183 5.16 -1.50 19.79
N GLU A 184 5.58 -2.54 20.49
CA GLU A 184 6.96 -3.02 20.48
C GLU A 184 7.42 -3.45 19.08
N GLU A 185 6.61 -4.23 18.36
CA GLU A 185 6.88 -4.65 16.98
C GLU A 185 6.98 -3.45 16.03
N ASN A 186 6.07 -2.48 16.12
CA ASN A 186 6.12 -1.25 15.34
C ASN A 186 7.36 -0.42 15.70
N VAL A 187 7.70 -0.34 16.98
CA VAL A 187 8.86 0.38 17.46
C VAL A 187 10.16 -0.28 16.99
N ARG A 188 10.23 -1.61 16.88
CA ARG A 188 11.38 -2.33 16.30
C ARG A 188 11.47 -2.13 14.79
N SER A 189 10.38 -2.34 14.05
CA SER A 189 10.36 -2.20 12.58
C SER A 189 10.65 -0.77 12.09
N VAL A 190 10.10 0.25 12.78
CA VAL A 190 10.36 1.67 12.46
C VAL A 190 11.82 2.04 12.77
N LYS A 191 12.51 1.40 13.72
CA LYS A 191 13.94 1.68 13.99
C LYS A 191 14.86 1.19 12.90
N ILE A 192 14.67 -0.06 12.47
CA ILE A 192 15.54 -0.71 11.48
C ILE A 192 15.51 0.05 10.15
N SER A 193 14.41 0.73 9.85
CA SER A 193 14.18 1.43 8.58
C SER A 193 14.24 2.96 8.67
N SER A 194 14.23 3.57 9.86
CA SER A 194 14.14 5.03 10.00
C SER A 194 15.48 5.73 9.73
N PRO A 195 15.51 6.73 8.84
CA PRO A 195 16.70 7.55 8.62
C PRO A 195 17.14 8.37 9.85
N ASP A 196 16.28 8.51 10.86
CA ASP A 196 16.58 9.30 12.06
C ASP A 196 17.55 8.60 13.03
N TYR A 197 17.73 7.28 12.90
CA TYR A 197 18.52 6.45 13.83
C TYR A 197 19.74 5.80 13.16
N VAL A 198 20.16 6.29 11.99
CA VAL A 198 21.35 5.79 11.30
C VAL A 198 22.58 5.95 12.19
N GLY A 199 23.26 4.84 12.48
CA GLY A 199 24.47 4.80 13.31
C GLY A 199 24.23 4.76 14.82
N TRP A 200 22.97 4.69 15.28
CA TRP A 200 22.64 4.50 16.69
C TRP A 200 22.65 3.02 17.07
N SER A 201 22.91 2.73 18.35
CA SER A 201 22.67 1.38 18.89
C SER A 201 21.16 1.12 18.99
N ASP A 202 20.76 -0.15 18.86
CA ASP A 202 19.35 -0.53 18.96
C ASP A 202 18.74 -0.05 20.28
N GLU A 203 19.44 -0.27 21.41
CA GLU A 203 19.00 0.10 22.75
C GLU A 203 18.79 1.61 22.92
N ASP A 204 19.73 2.44 22.45
CA ASP A 204 19.64 3.90 22.56
C ASP A 204 18.50 4.46 21.70
N ALA A 205 18.31 3.91 20.50
CA ALA A 205 17.20 4.26 19.63
C ALA A 205 15.85 3.88 20.26
N ILE A 206 15.75 2.74 20.95
CA ILE A 206 14.55 2.37 21.73
C ILE A 206 14.24 3.43 22.77
N LYS A 207 15.25 3.79 23.56
CA LYS A 207 15.10 4.68 24.70
C LYS A 207 14.66 6.08 24.27
N ASP A 208 15.34 6.68 23.29
CA ASP A 208 14.96 7.99 22.75
C ASP A 208 13.55 7.96 22.14
N TYR A 209 13.21 6.93 21.36
CA TYR A 209 11.90 6.83 20.73
C TYR A 209 10.76 6.68 21.75
N LEU A 210 10.95 5.87 22.79
CA LEU A 210 10.00 5.75 23.90
C LEU A 210 9.85 7.07 24.66
N GLN A 211 10.95 7.79 24.92
CA GLN A 211 10.89 9.12 25.55
C GLN A 211 10.07 10.12 24.71
N ARG A 212 10.24 10.12 23.38
CA ARG A 212 9.44 10.97 22.47
C ARG A 212 7.95 10.64 22.51
N ILE A 213 7.60 9.36 22.65
CA ILE A 213 6.21 8.94 22.83
C ILE A 213 5.70 9.45 24.19
N SER A 214 6.41 9.13 25.27
CA SER A 214 6.01 9.45 26.64
C SER A 214 5.81 10.94 26.86
N ALA A 215 6.64 11.78 26.26
CA ALA A 215 6.51 13.23 26.32
C ALA A 215 5.24 13.78 25.65
N ARG A 216 4.65 13.05 24.70
CA ARG A 216 3.45 13.49 23.96
C ARG A 216 2.16 12.95 24.53
N ILE A 217 2.21 11.83 25.25
CA ILE A 217 1.03 11.20 25.86
C ILE A 217 0.17 12.20 26.68
N PRO A 218 0.74 13.03 27.60
CA PRO A 218 -0.06 13.92 28.44
C PRO A 218 -0.82 15.01 27.69
N HIS A 219 -0.42 15.28 26.44
CA HIS A 219 -0.94 16.38 25.62
C HIS A 219 -1.70 15.88 24.40
N PHE A 220 -1.87 14.56 24.25
CA PHE A 220 -2.58 13.96 23.13
C PHE A 220 -4.06 13.83 23.48
N GLU A 221 -4.90 14.44 22.66
CA GLU A 221 -6.36 14.36 22.75
C GLU A 221 -6.87 13.42 21.67
N THR A 222 -7.50 12.32 22.08
CA THR A 222 -8.15 11.39 21.14
C THR A 222 -9.28 12.11 20.37
N MET A 223 -9.64 11.61 19.18
CA MET A 223 -10.70 12.22 18.37
C MET A 223 -12.07 12.06 19.03
N GLU A 224 -12.77 13.16 19.26
CA GLU A 224 -14.15 13.17 19.77
C GLU A 224 -14.99 14.29 19.15
N GLU A 225 -14.42 15.05 18.21
CA GLU A 225 -15.04 16.24 17.65
C GLU A 225 -16.28 15.88 16.84
N PRO A 226 -17.50 16.29 17.26
CA PRO A 226 -18.74 15.85 16.65
C PRO A 226 -18.96 16.49 15.26
N ASP A 227 -18.44 17.70 15.05
CA ASP A 227 -18.59 18.46 13.80
C ASP A 227 -17.55 18.11 12.73
N LEU A 228 -16.62 17.18 13.02
CA LEU A 228 -15.56 16.78 12.10
C LEU A 228 -15.79 15.36 11.57
N HIS A 229 -15.35 15.13 10.33
CA HIS A 229 -15.37 13.80 9.74
C HIS A 229 -14.17 12.99 10.20
N TRP A 230 -14.39 11.86 10.86
CA TRP A 230 -13.28 11.04 11.32
C TRP A 230 -13.58 9.55 11.44
N VAL A 231 -12.51 8.77 11.33
CA VAL A 231 -12.47 7.34 11.57
C VAL A 231 -11.41 7.06 12.61
N LYS A 232 -11.77 6.36 13.68
CA LYS A 232 -10.85 5.91 14.72
C LYS A 232 -10.67 4.41 14.61
N MET A 233 -9.46 3.99 14.26
CA MET A 233 -9.04 2.60 14.25
C MET A 233 -8.42 2.27 15.60
N VAL A 234 -9.06 1.38 16.35
CA VAL A 234 -8.60 0.92 17.66
C VAL A 234 -7.96 -0.45 17.51
N ASN A 235 -6.75 -0.61 18.08
CA ASN A 235 -5.96 -1.83 18.11
C ASN A 235 -5.92 -2.57 16.77
N ALA A 236 -5.28 -1.96 15.77
CA ALA A 236 -5.08 -2.62 14.48
C ALA A 236 -6.36 -3.06 13.75
N GLY A 237 -7.50 -2.41 14.01
CA GLY A 237 -8.77 -2.71 13.36
C GLY A 237 -9.71 -3.60 14.18
N GLU A 238 -9.37 -3.97 15.43
CA GLU A 238 -10.29 -4.68 16.35
C GLU A 238 -11.62 -3.95 16.52
N ARG A 239 -11.58 -2.63 16.57
CA ARG A 239 -12.76 -1.78 16.60
C ARG A 239 -12.54 -0.56 15.73
N VAL A 240 -13.55 -0.24 14.91
CA VAL A 240 -13.57 0.98 14.11
C VAL A 240 -14.75 1.83 14.56
N ILE A 241 -14.48 3.09 14.90
CA ILE A 241 -15.49 4.07 15.27
C ILE A 241 -15.50 5.14 14.21
N VAL A 242 -16.68 5.49 13.71
CA VAL A 242 -16.84 6.43 12.60
C VAL A 242 -17.78 7.56 13.04
N ASN A 243 -17.33 8.80 12.86
CA ASN A 243 -18.18 9.98 12.99
C ASN A 243 -18.40 10.62 11.61
N SER A 244 -19.67 10.77 11.22
CA SER A 244 -20.05 11.29 9.91
C SER A 244 -21.17 12.31 10.02
N CYS A 245 -20.90 13.53 9.56
CA CYS A 245 -21.93 14.54 9.35
C CYS A 245 -22.51 14.51 7.92
N ASN A 246 -21.74 14.03 6.92
CA ASN A 246 -22.13 13.89 5.50
C ASN A 246 -20.96 13.32 4.65
N PHE A 247 -20.79 12.00 4.53
CA PHE A 247 -19.72 11.44 3.69
C PHE A 247 -20.09 11.39 2.20
N GLY A 248 -19.22 11.94 1.36
CA GLY A 248 -19.21 11.64 -0.07
C GLY A 248 -18.80 10.20 -0.37
N TYR A 249 -19.07 9.73 -1.59
CA TYR A 249 -18.83 8.36 -2.02
C TYR A 249 -17.38 7.87 -1.75
N LEU A 250 -16.39 8.69 -2.08
CA LEU A 250 -14.98 8.33 -1.91
C LEU A 250 -14.61 8.15 -0.44
N SER A 251 -15.14 8.97 0.46
CA SER A 251 -14.92 8.81 1.91
C SER A 251 -15.53 7.51 2.43
N GLN A 252 -16.72 7.12 1.95
CA GLN A 252 -17.33 5.83 2.31
C GLN A 252 -16.50 4.64 1.80
N ARG A 253 -15.94 4.73 0.59
CA ARG A 253 -14.99 3.74 0.05
C ARG A 253 -13.73 3.63 0.92
N ILE A 254 -13.18 4.76 1.38
CA ILE A 254 -12.03 4.78 2.31
C ILE A 254 -12.41 4.07 3.62
N VAL A 255 -13.55 4.41 4.22
CA VAL A 255 -14.03 3.75 5.46
C VAL A 255 -14.14 2.24 5.24
N PHE A 256 -14.74 1.82 4.13
CA PHE A 256 -14.88 0.40 3.79
C PHE A 256 -13.54 -0.33 3.63
N TYR A 257 -12.54 0.32 3.01
CA TYR A 257 -11.19 -0.22 2.94
C TYR A 257 -10.54 -0.34 4.32
N LEU A 258 -10.67 0.69 5.18
CA LEU A 258 -10.13 0.68 6.54
C LEU A 258 -10.73 -0.42 7.42
N LEU A 259 -11.99 -0.81 7.21
CA LEU A 259 -12.61 -1.94 7.91
C LEU A 259 -11.94 -3.29 7.61
N ASN A 260 -11.22 -3.40 6.50
CA ASN A 260 -10.48 -4.59 6.10
C ASN A 260 -8.99 -4.53 6.46
N LEU A 261 -8.48 -3.37 6.88
CA LEU A 261 -7.05 -3.16 7.09
C LEU A 261 -6.62 -3.57 8.51
N HIS A 262 -5.42 -4.13 8.61
CA HIS A 262 -4.70 -4.31 9.88
C HIS A 262 -3.24 -3.87 9.76
N ILE A 263 -2.54 -3.77 10.90
CA ILE A 263 -1.12 -3.35 10.97
C ILE A 263 -0.16 -4.47 11.39
N LYS A 264 -0.66 -5.71 11.52
CA LYS A 264 0.18 -6.89 11.77
C LYS A 264 1.04 -7.22 10.54
N SER A 265 2.31 -7.53 10.74
CA SER A 265 3.19 -8.04 9.68
C SER A 265 2.71 -9.41 9.18
N ARG A 266 3.02 -9.77 7.93
CA ARG A 266 2.79 -11.11 7.36
C ARG A 266 3.67 -11.28 6.14
N HIS A 267 3.96 -12.53 5.78
CA HIS A 267 4.63 -12.86 4.52
C HIS A 267 3.60 -13.24 3.46
N THR A 268 3.75 -12.71 2.25
CA THR A 268 2.92 -13.12 1.10
C THR A 268 3.79 -13.77 0.03
N TYR A 269 3.54 -15.04 -0.25
CA TYR A 269 4.25 -15.85 -1.24
C TYR A 269 3.43 -15.98 -2.52
N PHE A 270 4.06 -15.79 -3.66
CA PHE A 270 3.48 -15.94 -4.99
C PHE A 270 4.12 -17.14 -5.69
N ALA A 271 3.29 -18.07 -6.14
CA ALA A 271 3.71 -19.23 -6.91
C ALA A 271 2.77 -19.45 -8.10
N ARG A 272 3.34 -19.85 -9.24
CA ARG A 272 2.56 -20.19 -10.44
C ARG A 272 1.98 -21.60 -10.32
N ALA A 273 0.83 -21.84 -10.92
CA ALA A 273 0.29 -23.20 -11.00
C ALA A 273 1.17 -24.14 -11.84
N GLY A 274 1.18 -25.42 -11.49
CA GLY A 274 1.85 -26.47 -12.25
C GLY A 274 1.35 -26.61 -13.70
N THR A 275 2.13 -27.27 -14.53
CA THR A 275 1.80 -27.55 -15.95
C THR A 275 0.73 -28.63 -16.07
N THR A 276 -0.04 -28.60 -17.16
CA THR A 276 -1.14 -29.54 -17.43
C THR A 276 -0.80 -30.52 -18.55
N ARG A 277 -1.54 -31.64 -18.63
CA ARG A 277 -1.33 -32.71 -19.64
C ARG A 277 -1.70 -32.31 -21.06
N GLU A 278 -2.72 -31.47 -21.22
CA GLU A 278 -3.08 -30.86 -22.50
C GLU A 278 -2.38 -29.50 -22.61
N GLU A 279 -1.97 -29.11 -23.83
CA GLU A 279 -1.44 -27.77 -24.13
C GLU A 279 -2.41 -26.70 -23.64
N ASP A 280 -2.13 -26.14 -22.45
CA ASP A 280 -2.76 -25.01 -21.72
C ASP A 280 -4.11 -24.48 -22.26
N SER A 281 -5.08 -25.38 -22.43
CA SER A 281 -6.39 -25.05 -22.98
C SER A 281 -7.30 -24.46 -21.91
N TYR A 282 -7.62 -23.16 -22.03
CA TYR A 282 -8.43 -22.43 -21.05
C TYR A 282 -9.80 -23.06 -20.77
N LYS A 283 -10.47 -23.65 -21.78
CA LYS A 283 -11.77 -24.33 -21.63
C LYS A 283 -11.67 -25.75 -21.09
N ALA A 284 -10.55 -26.44 -21.31
CA ALA A 284 -10.45 -27.85 -20.92
C ALA A 284 -10.30 -28.02 -19.41
N ASP A 285 -9.77 -27.01 -18.71
CA ASP A 285 -9.46 -27.04 -17.28
C ASP A 285 -8.76 -28.35 -16.89
N ALA A 286 -7.72 -28.70 -17.65
CA ALA A 286 -7.05 -29.99 -17.56
C ALA A 286 -6.34 -30.17 -16.21
N SER A 287 -6.21 -31.43 -15.79
CA SER A 287 -5.41 -31.81 -14.62
C SER A 287 -3.91 -31.65 -14.88
N LEU A 288 -3.15 -31.63 -13.79
CA LEU A 288 -1.69 -31.53 -13.81
C LEU A 288 -1.05 -32.66 -14.62
N SER A 289 0.05 -32.32 -15.30
CA SER A 289 0.97 -33.30 -15.86
C SER A 289 1.85 -33.91 -14.77
N PRO A 290 2.52 -35.05 -15.02
CA PRO A 290 3.49 -35.60 -14.07
C PRO A 290 4.56 -34.59 -13.65
N GLU A 291 5.01 -33.74 -14.57
CA GLU A 291 5.94 -32.64 -14.29
C GLU A 291 5.30 -31.55 -13.42
N GLY A 292 4.01 -31.27 -13.64
CA GLY A 292 3.25 -30.32 -12.82
C GLY A 292 3.03 -30.81 -11.39
N GLU A 293 2.81 -32.12 -11.22
CA GLU A 293 2.71 -32.79 -9.90
C GLU A 293 4.07 -32.75 -9.17
N ASP A 294 5.17 -33.07 -9.86
CA ASP A 294 6.53 -32.98 -9.30
C ASP A 294 6.91 -31.54 -8.92
N TYR A 295 6.57 -30.56 -9.77
CA TYR A 295 6.72 -29.15 -9.46
C TYR A 295 5.96 -28.75 -8.18
N ALA A 296 4.70 -29.14 -8.05
CA ALA A 296 3.88 -28.81 -6.89
C ALA A 296 4.52 -29.31 -5.58
N GLN A 297 5.02 -30.56 -5.59
CA GLN A 297 5.73 -31.14 -4.46
C GLN A 297 7.00 -30.36 -4.10
N LYS A 298 7.84 -30.06 -5.10
CA LYS A 298 9.10 -29.32 -4.90
C LYS A 298 8.88 -27.91 -4.40
N MET A 299 7.91 -27.18 -4.98
CA MET A 299 7.56 -25.81 -4.57
C MET A 299 7.13 -25.78 -3.10
N ILE A 300 6.23 -26.70 -2.71
CA ILE A 300 5.73 -26.79 -1.33
C ILE A 300 6.85 -27.17 -0.36
N GLN A 301 7.68 -28.16 -0.69
CA GLN A 301 8.81 -28.55 0.15
C GLN A 301 9.81 -27.40 0.36
N THR A 302 10.12 -26.66 -0.71
CA THR A 302 11.01 -25.49 -0.65
C THR A 302 10.43 -24.40 0.25
N LEU A 303 9.14 -24.07 0.10
CA LEU A 303 8.49 -23.07 0.93
C LEU A 303 8.47 -23.47 2.42
N LEU A 304 8.12 -24.70 2.73
CA LEU A 304 8.08 -25.18 4.12
C LEU A 304 9.47 -25.21 4.75
N LYS A 305 10.50 -25.57 3.96
CA LYS A 305 11.89 -25.53 4.41
C LYS A 305 12.34 -24.09 4.74
N HIS A 306 12.06 -23.13 3.85
CA HIS A 306 12.37 -21.71 4.04
C HIS A 306 11.74 -21.16 5.34
N ARG A 307 10.44 -21.43 5.54
CA ARG A 307 9.72 -21.02 6.76
C ARG A 307 10.33 -21.63 8.03
N GLU A 308 10.75 -22.89 7.98
CA GLU A 308 11.39 -23.55 9.11
C GLU A 308 12.79 -22.98 9.41
N GLU A 309 13.52 -22.54 8.38
CA GLU A 309 14.80 -21.84 8.54
C GLU A 309 14.61 -20.46 9.18
N GLU A 310 13.61 -19.70 8.76
CA GLU A 310 13.23 -18.43 9.43
C GLU A 310 12.86 -18.65 10.89
N ARG A 311 12.07 -19.70 11.18
CA ARG A 311 11.73 -20.06 12.55
C ARG A 311 12.98 -20.30 13.39
N LYS A 312 13.98 -21.01 12.87
CA LYS A 312 15.24 -21.29 13.58
C LYS A 312 16.04 -20.01 13.82
N ALA A 313 16.17 -19.15 12.81
CA ALA A 313 16.85 -17.87 12.95
C ALA A 313 16.23 -16.98 14.03
N LEU A 314 14.89 -16.94 14.12
CA LEU A 314 14.16 -16.20 15.16
C LEU A 314 14.39 -16.77 16.57
N HIS A 315 14.52 -18.09 16.71
CA HIS A 315 14.86 -18.72 18.00
C HIS A 315 16.28 -18.35 18.43
N GLU A 316 17.24 -18.37 17.51
CA GLU A 316 18.66 -18.04 17.78
C GLU A 316 18.85 -16.56 18.15
N GLN A 317 18.05 -15.65 17.57
CA GLN A 317 18.06 -14.22 17.88
C GLN A 317 17.32 -13.84 19.17
N GLY A 318 16.98 -14.80 20.03
CA GLY A 318 16.47 -14.52 21.37
C GLY A 318 14.95 -14.36 21.47
N SER A 319 14.17 -14.95 20.55
CA SER A 319 12.71 -15.12 20.71
C SER A 319 12.32 -16.61 20.79
N PRO A 320 12.54 -17.30 21.94
CA PRO A 320 12.32 -18.74 22.12
C PRO A 320 10.87 -19.21 21.91
N SER A 321 9.91 -18.29 21.91
CA SER A 321 8.48 -18.55 21.82
C SER A 321 7.86 -18.07 20.50
N ALA A 322 8.66 -17.65 19.53
CA ALA A 322 8.18 -17.19 18.23
C ALA A 322 7.60 -18.38 17.43
N GLN A 323 6.29 -18.54 17.50
CA GLN A 323 5.56 -19.44 16.61
C GLN A 323 5.44 -18.77 15.24
N LEU A 324 5.72 -19.52 14.18
CA LEU A 324 5.39 -19.10 12.83
C LEU A 324 3.90 -18.81 12.76
N LYS A 325 3.53 -17.76 12.04
CA LYS A 325 2.13 -17.50 11.75
C LYS A 325 1.56 -18.68 10.96
N PRO A 326 0.27 -19.02 11.14
CA PRO A 326 -0.37 -20.00 10.29
C PRO A 326 -0.21 -19.63 8.81
N LEU A 327 -0.09 -20.63 7.94
CA LEU A 327 -0.08 -20.42 6.49
C LEU A 327 -1.47 -20.70 5.93
N THR A 328 -2.06 -19.70 5.28
CA THR A 328 -3.29 -19.85 4.48
C THR A 328 -2.90 -19.95 3.00
N VAL A 329 -3.58 -20.80 2.24
CA VAL A 329 -3.31 -20.99 0.81
C VAL A 329 -4.50 -20.51 0.00
N TRP A 330 -4.28 -19.69 -1.01
CA TRP A 330 -5.29 -19.24 -1.95
C TRP A 330 -5.06 -19.83 -3.33
N THR A 331 -6.14 -20.29 -3.94
CA THR A 331 -6.14 -20.83 -5.30
C THR A 331 -7.28 -20.23 -6.11
N SER A 332 -7.19 -20.31 -7.43
CA SER A 332 -8.37 -20.12 -8.27
C SER A 332 -9.30 -21.35 -8.18
N THR A 333 -10.45 -21.28 -8.83
CA THR A 333 -11.34 -22.46 -8.98
C THR A 333 -10.90 -23.40 -10.11
N ARG A 334 -9.79 -23.12 -10.81
CA ARG A 334 -9.24 -23.96 -11.88
C ARG A 334 -8.54 -25.19 -11.33
N ARG A 335 -8.74 -26.34 -11.96
CA ARG A 335 -8.19 -27.62 -11.52
C ARG A 335 -6.69 -27.56 -11.28
N ARG A 336 -5.89 -27.06 -12.23
CA ARG A 336 -4.43 -26.98 -12.05
C ARG A 336 -4.00 -26.19 -10.81
N THR A 337 -4.67 -25.08 -10.46
CA THR A 337 -4.34 -24.32 -9.25
C THR A 337 -4.73 -25.07 -7.98
N VAL A 338 -5.86 -25.77 -8.01
CA VAL A 338 -6.34 -26.57 -6.88
C VAL A 338 -5.42 -27.78 -6.67
N GLU A 339 -5.15 -28.54 -7.73
CA GLU A 339 -4.29 -29.71 -7.70
C GLU A 339 -2.85 -29.38 -7.27
N THR A 340 -2.32 -28.22 -7.68
CA THR A 340 -1.01 -27.73 -7.22
C THR A 340 -0.99 -27.52 -5.69
N SER A 341 -2.13 -27.20 -5.08
CA SER A 341 -2.25 -27.01 -3.63
C SER A 341 -2.57 -28.28 -2.85
N ASN A 342 -2.91 -29.40 -3.51
CA ASN A 342 -3.32 -30.64 -2.85
C ASN A 342 -2.33 -31.13 -1.80
N PRO A 343 -0.99 -31.11 -2.01
CA PRO A 343 -0.07 -31.61 -0.98
C PRO A 343 -0.12 -30.81 0.34
N LEU A 344 -0.47 -29.52 0.28
CA LEU A 344 -0.75 -28.71 1.47
C LEU A 344 -2.14 -28.99 2.05
N ALA A 345 -3.15 -29.18 1.19
CA ALA A 345 -4.49 -29.53 1.65
C ALA A 345 -4.51 -30.86 2.42
N ASP A 346 -3.82 -31.87 1.90
CA ASP A 346 -3.72 -33.22 2.48
C ASP A 346 -2.99 -33.23 3.82
N THR A 347 -2.10 -32.26 4.05
CA THR A 347 -1.38 -32.05 5.32
C THR A 347 -2.14 -31.14 6.30
N GLY A 348 -3.37 -30.72 5.96
CA GLY A 348 -4.27 -29.99 6.86
C GLY A 348 -4.18 -28.46 6.77
N TYR A 349 -3.44 -27.90 5.80
CA TYR A 349 -3.41 -26.44 5.60
C TYR A 349 -4.74 -25.91 5.07
N ARG A 350 -5.07 -24.68 5.47
CA ARG A 350 -6.32 -24.04 5.07
C ARG A 350 -6.22 -23.52 3.64
N VAL A 351 -6.77 -24.28 2.69
CA VAL A 351 -6.90 -23.87 1.27
C VAL A 351 -8.23 -23.15 1.04
N ARG A 352 -8.18 -22.01 0.37
CA ARG A 352 -9.34 -21.18 0.03
C ARG A 352 -9.39 -20.92 -1.47
N GLN A 353 -10.43 -21.42 -2.14
CA GLN A 353 -10.64 -21.19 -3.56
C GLN A 353 -11.33 -19.84 -3.79
N ARG A 354 -10.92 -19.14 -4.86
CA ARG A 354 -11.44 -17.81 -5.24
C ARG A 354 -11.73 -17.78 -6.74
N SER A 355 -13.00 -17.69 -7.10
CA SER A 355 -13.43 -17.66 -8.51
C SER A 355 -12.85 -16.46 -9.28
N GLN A 356 -12.69 -15.33 -8.60
CA GLN A 356 -12.14 -14.08 -9.10
C GLN A 356 -10.63 -14.17 -9.40
N MET A 357 -9.94 -15.23 -8.97
CA MET A 357 -8.55 -15.50 -9.30
C MET A 357 -8.38 -16.40 -10.54
N SER A 358 -9.44 -16.60 -11.32
CA SER A 358 -9.34 -17.29 -12.61
C SER A 358 -8.44 -16.52 -13.58
N GLN A 359 -7.69 -17.25 -14.41
CA GLN A 359 -6.82 -16.68 -15.46
C GLN A 359 -7.58 -15.67 -16.33
N LEU A 360 -6.84 -14.70 -16.87
CA LEU A 360 -7.33 -13.82 -17.93
C LEU A 360 -7.92 -14.64 -19.09
N HIS A 361 -9.16 -14.32 -19.47
CA HIS A 361 -9.90 -15.03 -20.51
C HIS A 361 -9.28 -14.74 -21.91
N PRO A 362 -8.78 -15.75 -22.64
CA PRO A 362 -8.09 -15.53 -23.93
C PRO A 362 -9.04 -15.25 -25.12
N GLY A 363 -10.35 -15.44 -24.94
CA GLY A 363 -11.35 -15.13 -25.95
C GLY A 363 -11.24 -16.01 -27.20
N VAL A 364 -11.33 -15.40 -28.38
CA VAL A 364 -11.21 -16.14 -29.66
C VAL A 364 -9.79 -16.62 -29.96
N CYS A 365 -8.78 -16.09 -29.26
CA CYS A 365 -7.38 -16.46 -29.42
C CYS A 365 -7.02 -17.74 -28.65
N GLU A 366 -7.99 -18.36 -27.97
CA GLU A 366 -7.79 -19.63 -27.29
C GLU A 366 -7.28 -20.72 -28.25
N LYS A 367 -6.27 -21.49 -27.81
CA LYS A 367 -5.57 -22.55 -28.59
C LYS A 367 -4.84 -22.06 -29.84
N MET A 368 -4.68 -20.75 -30.02
CA MET A 368 -3.85 -20.22 -31.10
C MET A 368 -2.44 -19.97 -30.58
N THR A 369 -1.45 -20.39 -31.36
CA THR A 369 -0.06 -19.98 -31.12
C THR A 369 0.11 -18.50 -31.48
N GLU A 370 1.13 -17.85 -30.93
CA GLU A 370 1.45 -16.45 -31.23
C GLU A 370 1.57 -16.21 -32.76
N SER A 371 2.21 -17.14 -33.47
CA SER A 371 2.33 -17.10 -34.94
C SER A 371 0.97 -17.15 -35.66
N GLN A 372 0.01 -17.90 -35.12
CA GLN A 372 -1.35 -17.96 -35.68
C GLN A 372 -2.14 -16.68 -35.38
N ILE A 373 -2.01 -16.12 -34.17
CA ILE A 373 -2.66 -14.86 -33.77
C ILE A 373 -2.19 -13.73 -34.69
N ARG A 374 -0.87 -13.60 -34.90
CA ARG A 374 -0.28 -12.59 -35.80
C ARG A 374 -0.75 -12.69 -37.23
N ARG A 375 -1.01 -13.90 -37.74
CA ARG A 375 -1.54 -14.12 -39.10
C ARG A 375 -3.03 -13.83 -39.21
N LYS A 376 -3.81 -14.19 -38.19
CA LYS A 376 -5.28 -14.14 -38.24
C LYS A 376 -5.84 -12.78 -37.78
N PHE A 377 -5.16 -12.12 -36.86
CA PHE A 377 -5.58 -10.86 -36.25
C PHE A 377 -4.43 -9.83 -36.19
N PRO A 378 -3.81 -9.47 -37.33
CA PRO A 378 -2.66 -8.56 -37.34
C PRO A 378 -2.98 -7.18 -36.74
N ASP A 379 -4.18 -6.65 -37.01
CA ASP A 379 -4.61 -5.35 -36.48
C ASP A 379 -4.79 -5.38 -34.95
N GLU A 380 -5.26 -6.49 -34.40
CA GLU A 380 -5.42 -6.65 -32.94
C GLU A 380 -4.05 -6.78 -32.27
N VAL A 381 -3.10 -7.49 -32.89
CA VAL A 381 -1.72 -7.54 -32.39
C VAL A 381 -1.08 -6.16 -32.36
N ALA A 382 -1.24 -5.35 -33.40
CA ALA A 382 -0.71 -3.99 -33.41
C ALA A 382 -1.30 -3.12 -32.28
N LYS A 383 -2.60 -3.25 -32.01
CA LYS A 383 -3.25 -2.58 -30.87
C LYS A 383 -2.76 -3.12 -29.53
N HIS A 384 -2.56 -4.43 -29.42
CA HIS A 384 -2.03 -5.07 -28.22
C HIS A 384 -0.60 -4.61 -27.91
N GLU A 385 0.27 -4.54 -28.92
CA GLU A 385 1.65 -4.07 -28.76
C GLU A 385 1.71 -2.59 -28.36
N ALA A 386 0.75 -1.77 -28.83
CA ALA A 386 0.64 -0.38 -28.45
C ALA A 386 0.18 -0.18 -26.98
N ASP A 387 -0.76 -1.00 -26.51
CA ASP A 387 -1.27 -0.96 -25.14
C ASP A 387 -1.65 -2.37 -24.61
N PRO A 388 -0.67 -3.15 -24.10
CA PRO A 388 -0.91 -4.51 -23.66
C PRO A 388 -1.86 -4.62 -22.46
N TYR A 389 -2.02 -3.52 -21.69
CA TYR A 389 -2.78 -3.52 -20.46
C TYR A 389 -4.29 -3.39 -20.72
N HIS A 390 -4.68 -2.44 -21.57
CA HIS A 390 -6.10 -2.16 -21.85
C HIS A 390 -6.63 -2.95 -23.05
N HIS A 391 -5.75 -3.37 -23.97
CA HIS A 391 -6.18 -4.09 -25.15
C HIS A 391 -6.93 -5.37 -24.81
N ARG A 392 -8.10 -5.53 -25.43
CA ARG A 392 -8.97 -6.69 -25.28
C ARG A 392 -9.17 -7.33 -26.65
N TYR A 393 -8.59 -8.52 -26.84
CA TYR A 393 -8.89 -9.34 -28.01
C TYR A 393 -10.40 -9.68 -28.08
N PRO A 394 -10.96 -10.00 -29.26
CA PRO A 394 -12.38 -10.29 -29.39
C PRO A 394 -12.83 -11.39 -28.40
N ARG A 395 -13.85 -11.06 -27.58
CA ARG A 395 -14.39 -11.92 -26.51
C ARG A 395 -13.37 -12.34 -25.44
N ALA A 396 -12.26 -11.64 -25.30
CA ALA A 396 -11.25 -11.83 -24.26
C ALA A 396 -11.48 -10.88 -23.07
N GLU A 397 -10.66 -11.01 -22.03
CA GLU A 397 -10.45 -10.01 -20.97
C GLU A 397 -9.14 -9.25 -21.22
N SER A 398 -9.05 -8.00 -20.77
CA SER A 398 -7.78 -7.27 -20.66
C SER A 398 -7.21 -7.34 -19.23
N TYR A 399 -6.00 -6.83 -19.01
CA TYR A 399 -5.46 -6.72 -17.64
C TYR A 399 -6.26 -5.73 -16.79
N HIS A 400 -6.81 -4.68 -17.40
CA HIS A 400 -7.74 -3.78 -16.74
C HIS A 400 -8.98 -4.52 -16.23
N ASP A 401 -9.60 -5.37 -17.06
CA ASP A 401 -10.77 -6.16 -16.66
C ASP A 401 -10.44 -7.09 -15.49
N LEU A 402 -9.27 -7.74 -15.56
CA LEU A 402 -8.77 -8.60 -14.50
C LEU A 402 -8.51 -7.82 -13.21
N ALA A 403 -7.94 -6.61 -13.28
CA ALA A 403 -7.73 -5.76 -12.13
C ALA A 403 -9.06 -5.39 -11.46
N VAL A 404 -10.03 -4.88 -12.23
CA VAL A 404 -11.37 -4.57 -11.68
C VAL A 404 -11.99 -5.80 -11.01
N ARG A 405 -11.88 -6.99 -11.61
CA ARG A 405 -12.38 -8.26 -11.04
C ARG A 405 -11.67 -8.67 -9.75
N LEU A 406 -10.41 -8.28 -9.56
CA LEU A 406 -9.61 -8.61 -8.39
C LEU A 406 -9.78 -7.63 -7.21
N GLU A 407 -10.56 -6.56 -7.33
CA GLU A 407 -10.84 -5.63 -6.20
C GLU A 407 -11.25 -6.36 -4.92
N PRO A 408 -12.23 -7.30 -4.94
CA PRO A 408 -12.66 -7.98 -3.72
C PRO A 408 -11.54 -8.86 -3.13
N ILE A 409 -10.68 -9.41 -3.98
CA ILE A 409 -9.54 -10.23 -3.54
C ILE A 409 -8.48 -9.37 -2.86
N ILE A 410 -8.25 -8.15 -3.35
CA ILE A 410 -7.36 -7.17 -2.70
C ILE A 410 -7.87 -6.83 -1.30
N LEU A 411 -9.17 -6.60 -1.13
CA LEU A 411 -9.77 -6.33 0.19
C LEU A 411 -9.63 -7.52 1.14
N GLU A 412 -9.85 -8.73 0.64
CA GLU A 412 -9.59 -9.94 1.42
C GLU A 412 -8.10 -10.09 1.77
N LEU A 413 -7.22 -9.67 0.88
CA LEU A 413 -5.76 -9.81 1.03
C LEU A 413 -5.30 -8.90 2.16
N GLU A 414 -5.79 -7.66 2.19
CA GLU A 414 -5.49 -6.73 3.28
C GLU A 414 -6.03 -7.18 4.63
N ARG A 415 -7.10 -8.00 4.63
CA ARG A 415 -7.72 -8.57 5.83
C ARG A 415 -7.01 -9.82 6.36
N GLU A 416 -6.26 -10.54 5.54
CA GLU A 416 -5.62 -11.79 5.93
C GLU A 416 -4.42 -11.50 6.85
N GLN A 417 -4.51 -11.96 8.11
CA GLN A 417 -3.47 -11.73 9.13
C GLN A 417 -2.41 -12.84 9.16
N ASN A 418 -2.71 -13.97 8.53
CA ASN A 418 -1.83 -15.12 8.43
C ASN A 418 -0.82 -14.90 7.30
N ASP A 419 0.24 -15.70 7.30
CA ASP A 419 1.07 -15.79 6.10
C ASP A 419 0.24 -16.41 4.98
N LEU A 420 0.48 -15.95 3.75
CA LEU A 420 -0.38 -16.24 2.63
C LEU A 420 0.42 -16.80 1.45
N LEU A 421 0.08 -18.00 0.99
CA LEU A 421 0.56 -18.54 -0.27
C LEU A 421 -0.52 -18.37 -1.35
N ILE A 422 -0.20 -17.66 -2.43
CA ILE A 422 -1.08 -17.44 -3.58
C ILE A 422 -0.58 -18.33 -4.72
N ILE A 423 -1.33 -19.39 -5.02
CA ILE A 423 -1.09 -20.26 -6.18
C ILE A 423 -2.07 -19.87 -7.28
N ALA A 424 -1.57 -19.19 -8.31
CA ALA A 424 -2.42 -18.68 -9.37
C ALA A 424 -1.78 -18.75 -10.75
N HIS A 425 -2.52 -18.23 -11.72
CA HIS A 425 -2.04 -18.02 -13.07
C HIS A 425 -1.16 -16.78 -13.12
N GLU A 426 -0.18 -16.78 -14.01
CA GLU A 426 0.74 -15.65 -14.19
C GLU A 426 0.02 -14.31 -14.33
N SER A 427 -1.04 -14.23 -15.15
CA SER A 427 -1.84 -12.99 -15.30
C SER A 427 -2.40 -12.45 -13.99
N VAL A 428 -2.79 -13.33 -13.07
CA VAL A 428 -3.36 -12.99 -11.76
C VAL A 428 -2.26 -12.58 -10.79
N LEU A 429 -1.14 -13.31 -10.78
CA LEU A 429 0.03 -12.98 -9.97
C LEU A 429 0.55 -11.59 -10.30
N ARG A 430 0.68 -11.25 -11.60
CA ARG A 430 1.08 -9.92 -12.08
C ARG A 430 0.22 -8.79 -11.51
N VAL A 431 -1.10 -8.96 -11.48
CA VAL A 431 -2.02 -7.91 -10.98
C VAL A 431 -1.97 -7.80 -9.46
N LEU A 432 -1.96 -8.92 -8.73
CA LEU A 432 -1.91 -8.89 -7.26
C LEU A 432 -0.56 -8.38 -6.74
N TYR A 433 0.54 -8.82 -7.36
CA TYR A 433 1.87 -8.27 -7.11
C TYR A 433 1.94 -6.79 -7.47
N GLY A 434 1.41 -6.42 -8.64
CA GLY A 434 1.35 -5.03 -9.07
C GLY A 434 0.60 -4.13 -8.10
N TYR A 435 -0.48 -4.62 -7.46
CA TYR A 435 -1.13 -3.91 -6.37
C TYR A 435 -0.18 -3.72 -5.17
N LEU A 436 0.41 -4.80 -4.64
CA LEU A 436 1.25 -4.75 -3.43
C LEU A 436 2.50 -3.89 -3.60
N MET A 437 3.16 -3.98 -4.75
CA MET A 437 4.38 -3.23 -5.07
C MET A 437 4.11 -1.84 -5.67
N ALA A 438 2.83 -1.46 -5.80
CA ALA A 438 2.38 -0.21 -6.41
C ALA A 438 2.89 -0.01 -7.85
N CYS A 439 2.93 -1.08 -8.65
CA CYS A 439 3.26 -1.02 -10.07
C CYS A 439 2.14 -0.32 -10.88
N ASN A 440 2.54 0.42 -11.91
CA ASN A 440 1.62 1.05 -12.84
C ASN A 440 1.07 0.05 -13.89
N ALA A 441 0.05 0.47 -14.63
CA ALA A 441 -0.57 -0.32 -15.69
C ALA A 441 0.41 -0.73 -16.80
N THR A 442 1.44 0.08 -17.09
CA THR A 442 2.41 -0.22 -18.16
C THR A 442 3.43 -1.30 -17.78
N ASP A 443 3.64 -1.53 -16.49
CA ASP A 443 4.62 -2.49 -15.98
C ASP A 443 3.99 -3.85 -15.67
N ILE A 444 2.71 -3.89 -15.25
CA ILE A 444 2.00 -5.13 -14.90
C ILE A 444 2.12 -6.22 -15.98
N PRO A 445 1.91 -5.94 -17.30
CA PRO A 445 2.02 -6.97 -18.34
C PRO A 445 3.45 -7.50 -18.56
N LYS A 446 4.48 -6.81 -18.03
CA LYS A 446 5.90 -7.14 -18.20
C LYS A 446 6.48 -7.93 -17.03
N LEU A 447 5.77 -7.99 -15.90
CA LEU A 447 6.19 -8.74 -14.72
C LEU A 447 6.24 -10.24 -15.05
N ASP A 448 7.30 -10.93 -14.65
CA ASP A 448 7.47 -12.37 -14.91
C ASP A 448 7.32 -13.18 -13.62
N PHE A 449 6.72 -14.37 -13.74
CA PHE A 449 6.52 -15.33 -12.66
C PHE A 449 6.86 -16.73 -13.20
N PRO A 450 8.15 -17.10 -13.23
CA PRO A 450 8.57 -18.38 -13.74
C PRO A 450 8.22 -19.51 -12.74
N ARG A 451 8.28 -20.76 -13.19
CA ARG A 451 7.87 -21.93 -12.39
C ARG A 451 9.02 -22.53 -11.56
N ASP A 452 10.18 -21.90 -11.52
CA ASP A 452 11.34 -22.32 -10.73
C ASP A 452 11.60 -21.39 -9.54
N GLU A 453 10.77 -20.35 -9.36
CA GLU A 453 10.91 -19.37 -8.28
C GLU A 453 9.61 -19.23 -7.47
N ILE A 454 9.77 -18.86 -6.19
CA ILE A 454 8.69 -18.41 -5.30
C ILE A 454 9.03 -16.99 -4.91
N ILE A 455 8.12 -16.05 -5.16
CA ILE A 455 8.34 -14.64 -4.84
C ILE A 455 7.73 -14.34 -3.49
N GLU A 456 8.50 -13.75 -2.59
CA GLU A 456 8.08 -13.35 -1.24
C GLU A 456 8.01 -11.82 -1.14
N ILE A 457 6.97 -11.31 -0.47
CA ILE A 457 6.76 -9.90 -0.11
C ILE A 457 6.52 -9.79 1.40
#